data_AF-A0ABD3U266-F1
#
_entry.id   AF-A0ABD3U266-F1
#
_cell.length_a   1.000
_cell.length_b   1.000
_cell.length_c   1.000
_cell.angle_alpha   90.00
_cell.angle_beta   90.00
_cell.angle_gamma   90.00
#
_symmetry.space_group_name_H-M   'P 1'
#
loop_
_entity.id
_entity.type
_entity.pdbx_description
1 polymer ?
#
loop_
_entity_poly.entity_id
_entity_poly.type
_entity_poly.pdbx_seq_one_letter_code
_entity_poly.pdbx_strand_id
1 'polypeptide(L)'
;MVKFQSALKSRSLSQMVAKKHLKGHLKRIRDREYSRLRAMVPSIAAKEKVSKVEVIEEAVKYIDELHRALLERLGGAKGKVDDFSKLSDENVRQMMRNVMSFTFNPSPQVVVMERQQRLPSYLTEKRRLKPTRFS
;
A
#
# COMPACT_ATOMS: atom_id res chain seq x y z
N MET A 1 29.53 27.99 35.89
CA MET A 1 28.38 27.06 35.76
C MET A 1 27.42 27.60 34.70
N VAL A 2 27.48 27.08 33.47
CA VAL A 2 26.54 27.46 32.39
C VAL A 2 25.27 26.62 32.50
N LYS A 3 24.14 27.28 32.77
CA LYS A 3 22.81 26.67 32.81
C LYS A 3 22.33 26.45 31.37
N PHE A 4 22.32 25.19 30.91
CA PHE A 4 21.56 24.82 29.72
C PHE A 4 20.06 24.89 30.06
N GLN A 5 19.42 26.02 29.73
CA GLN A 5 17.96 26.07 29.67
C GLN A 5 17.52 25.27 28.45
N SER A 6 17.14 24.02 28.64
CA SER A 6 16.40 23.26 27.64
C SER A 6 15.03 23.90 27.48
N ALA A 7 14.93 24.82 26.51
CA ALA A 7 13.66 25.36 26.07
C ALA A 7 12.81 24.20 25.56
N LEU A 8 11.91 23.70 26.41
CA LEU A 8 10.77 22.90 26.00
C LEU A 8 9.93 23.78 25.06
N LYS A 9 10.27 23.75 23.75
CA LYS A 9 9.49 24.39 22.69
C LYS A 9 8.06 23.88 22.82
N SER A 10 7.17 24.71 23.36
CA SER A 10 5.75 24.44 23.36
C SER A 10 5.35 24.23 21.89
N ARG A 11 4.87 23.03 21.56
CA ARG A 11 4.45 22.74 20.19
C ARG A 11 3.30 23.67 19.87
N SER A 12 3.43 24.44 18.78
CA SER A 12 2.33 25.32 18.37
C SER A 12 1.09 24.48 18.00
N LEU A 13 -0.10 25.05 18.16
CA LEU A 13 -1.35 24.38 17.80
C LEU A 13 -1.33 23.87 16.36
N SER A 14 -0.77 24.66 15.43
CA SER A 14 -0.59 24.26 14.02
C SER A 14 0.28 23.01 13.88
N GLN A 15 1.37 22.90 14.65
CA GLN A 15 2.22 21.70 14.65
C GLN A 15 1.49 20.47 15.21
N MET A 16 0.65 20.65 16.23
CA MET A 16 -0.16 19.56 16.79
C MET A 16 -1.20 19.05 15.78
N VAL A 17 -1.89 19.97 15.11
CA VAL A 17 -2.85 19.65 14.06
C VAL A 17 -2.17 18.88 12.91
N ALA A 18 -1.06 19.40 12.38
CA ALA A 18 -0.30 18.73 11.32
C ALA A 18 0.10 17.29 11.71
N LYS A 19 0.60 17.09 12.94
CA LYS A 19 0.95 15.76 13.45
C LYS A 19 -0.26 14.83 13.58
N LYS A 20 -1.42 15.35 14.00
CA LYS A 20 -2.67 14.58 14.07
C LYS A 20 -3.11 14.11 12.69
N HIS A 21 -3.06 14.99 11.69
CA HIS A 21 -3.39 14.64 10.31
C HIS A 21 -2.44 13.58 9.74
N LEU A 22 -1.13 13.71 9.96
CA LEU A 22 -0.15 12.71 9.54
C LEU A 22 -0.40 11.35 10.20
N LYS A 23 -0.62 11.33 11.52
CA LYS A 23 -0.93 10.09 12.26
C LYS A 23 -2.20 9.42 11.74
N GLY A 24 -3.23 10.21 11.45
CA GLY A 24 -4.46 9.72 10.84
C GLY A 24 -4.24 9.14 9.46
N HIS A 25 -3.45 9.80 8.61
CA HIS A 25 -3.13 9.32 7.27
C HIS A 25 -2.38 7.98 7.30
N LEU A 26 -1.34 7.86 8.12
CA LEU A 26 -0.58 6.62 8.29
C LEU A 26 -1.45 5.47 8.82
N LYS A 27 -2.39 5.76 9.73
CA LYS A 27 -3.36 4.77 10.20
C LYS A 27 -4.21 4.23 9.05
N ARG A 28 -4.77 5.10 8.21
CA ARG A 28 -5.59 4.69 7.06
C ARG A 28 -4.82 3.83 6.06
N ILE A 29 -3.56 4.17 5.78
CA ILE A 29 -2.71 3.35 4.91
C ILE A 29 -2.55 1.96 5.51
N ARG A 30 -2.20 1.88 6.80
CA ARG A 30 -2.03 0.59 7.49
C ARG A 30 -3.29 -0.26 7.46
N ASP A 31 -4.44 0.34 7.71
CA ASP A 31 -5.73 -0.36 7.71
C ASP A 31 -6.10 -0.85 6.29
N ARG A 32 -5.77 -0.07 5.26
CA ARG A 32 -5.95 -0.45 3.84
C ARG A 32 -5.05 -1.62 3.46
N GLU A 33 -3.76 -1.55 3.76
CA GLU A 33 -2.81 -2.61 3.42
C GLU A 33 -3.11 -3.90 4.18
N TYR A 34 -3.54 -3.80 5.45
CA TYR A 34 -4.01 -4.95 6.21
C TYR A 34 -5.20 -5.63 5.56
N SER A 35 -6.21 -4.85 5.16
CA SER A 35 -7.42 -5.37 4.49
C SER A 35 -7.08 -6.00 3.15
N ARG A 36 -6.16 -5.38 2.40
CA ARG A 36 -5.66 -5.90 1.12
C ARG A 36 -4.94 -7.23 1.29
N LEU A 37 -4.01 -7.33 2.24
CA LEU A 37 -3.29 -8.57 2.52
C LEU A 37 -4.27 -9.70 2.88
N ARG A 38 -5.21 -9.44 3.78
CA ARG A 38 -6.24 -10.41 4.17
C ARG A 38 -7.06 -10.91 2.98
N ALA A 39 -7.43 -10.03 2.05
CA ALA A 39 -8.19 -10.41 0.87
C ALA A 39 -7.39 -11.26 -0.13
N MET A 40 -6.05 -11.13 -0.15
CA MET A 40 -5.18 -11.87 -1.06
C MET A 40 -4.83 -13.29 -0.57
N VAL A 41 -4.94 -13.55 0.73
CA VAL A 41 -4.58 -14.85 1.32
C VAL A 41 -5.82 -15.74 1.41
N PRO A 42 -5.90 -16.86 0.64
CA PRO A 42 -7.13 -17.63 0.49
C PRO A 42 -7.67 -18.22 1.81
N SER A 43 -6.80 -18.68 2.70
CA SER A 43 -7.18 -19.35 3.96
C SER A 43 -7.88 -18.43 4.97
N ILE A 44 -7.74 -17.11 4.82
CA ILE A 44 -8.28 -16.11 5.75
C ILE A 44 -9.23 -15.10 5.10
N ALA A 45 -9.32 -15.08 3.76
CA ALA A 45 -10.16 -14.14 3.03
C ALA A 45 -11.66 -14.25 3.39
N ALA A 46 -12.13 -15.48 3.62
CA ALA A 46 -13.54 -15.76 3.96
C ALA A 46 -13.85 -15.72 5.47
N LYS A 47 -12.85 -15.73 6.34
CA LYS A 47 -13.05 -15.72 7.80
C LYS A 47 -13.57 -14.35 8.23
N GLU A 48 -14.47 -14.26 9.20
CA GLU A 48 -15.02 -12.97 9.69
C GLU A 48 -14.07 -12.25 10.66
N LYS A 49 -13.44 -13.00 11.58
CA LYS A 49 -12.54 -12.47 12.61
C LYS A 49 -11.18 -13.16 12.50
N VAL A 50 -10.14 -12.37 12.24
CA VAL A 50 -8.76 -12.84 12.08
C VAL A 50 -7.84 -11.84 12.77
N SER A 51 -6.90 -12.35 13.57
CA SER A 51 -5.94 -11.49 14.27
C SER A 51 -4.83 -11.01 13.33
N LYS A 52 -4.17 -9.88 13.66
CA LYS A 52 -3.08 -9.36 12.81
C LYS A 52 -1.90 -10.32 12.68
N VAL A 53 -1.62 -11.08 13.74
CA VAL A 53 -0.54 -12.07 13.76
C VAL A 53 -0.91 -13.23 12.84
N GLU A 54 -2.13 -13.76 12.96
CA GLU A 54 -2.64 -14.84 12.10
C GLU A 54 -2.62 -14.43 10.62
N VAL A 55 -2.98 -13.18 10.27
CA VAL A 55 -2.87 -12.70 8.88
C VAL A 55 -1.44 -12.81 8.34
N ILE A 56 -0.44 -12.48 9.16
CA ILE A 56 0.96 -12.54 8.75
C ILE A 56 1.43 -13.99 8.63
N GLU A 57 1.11 -14.84 9.61
CA GLU A 57 1.48 -16.26 9.60
C GLU A 57 0.89 -16.99 8.38
N GLU A 58 -0.38 -16.76 8.09
CA GLU A 58 -1.06 -17.36 6.94
C GLU A 58 -0.53 -16.81 5.61
N ALA A 59 -0.14 -15.53 5.57
CA ALA A 59 0.51 -14.95 4.39
C ALA A 59 1.87 -15.59 4.11
N VAL A 60 2.68 -15.86 5.14
CA VAL A 60 3.98 -16.53 4.98
C VAL A 60 3.78 -17.94 4.43
N LYS A 61 2.85 -18.71 5.00
CA LYS A 61 2.51 -20.06 4.49
C LYS A 61 2.08 -20.02 3.02
N TYR A 62 1.23 -19.06 2.67
CA TYR A 62 0.76 -18.94 1.29
C TYR A 62 1.89 -18.58 0.30
N ILE A 63 2.85 -17.74 0.72
CA ILE A 63 4.06 -17.47 -0.08
C ILE A 63 4.85 -18.77 -0.29
N ASP A 64 5.05 -19.58 0.75
CA ASP A 64 5.78 -20.84 0.65
C ASP A 64 5.07 -21.86 -0.26
N GLU A 65 3.74 -21.95 -0.18
CA GLU A 65 2.93 -22.78 -1.07
C GLU A 65 3.07 -22.34 -2.54
N LEU A 66 3.00 -21.03 -2.81
CA LEU A 66 3.19 -20.50 -4.16
C LEU A 66 4.61 -20.75 -4.67
N HIS A 67 5.63 -20.60 -3.82
CA HIS A 67 7.01 -20.93 -4.18
C HIS A 67 7.17 -22.41 -4.53
N ARG A 68 6.62 -23.33 -3.74
CA ARG A 68 6.63 -24.77 -4.04
C ARG A 68 5.90 -25.07 -5.34
N ALA A 69 4.70 -24.53 -5.54
CA ALA A 69 3.92 -24.73 -6.76
C ALA A 69 4.65 -24.22 -8.01
N LEU A 70 5.35 -23.09 -7.90
CA LEU A 70 6.20 -22.60 -8.99
C LEU A 70 7.36 -23.56 -9.27
N LEU A 71 8.07 -24.00 -8.22
CA LEU A 71 9.17 -24.94 -8.35
C LEU A 71 8.76 -26.29 -8.88
N GLU A 72 7.58 -26.81 -8.54
CA GLU A 72 7.05 -28.04 -9.12
C GLU A 72 6.74 -27.89 -10.60
N ARG A 73 6.19 -26.75 -11.02
CA ARG A 73 5.94 -26.46 -12.44
C ARG A 73 7.23 -26.30 -13.24
N LEU A 74 8.27 -25.76 -12.60
CA LEU A 74 9.58 -25.51 -13.21
C LEU A 74 10.48 -26.77 -13.18
N GLY A 75 10.53 -27.46 -12.06
CA GLY A 75 11.31 -28.69 -11.81
C GLY A 75 10.62 -29.96 -12.32
N GLY A 76 9.30 -29.93 -12.51
CA GLY A 76 8.56 -30.94 -13.30
C GLY A 76 8.99 -30.98 -14.77
N ALA A 77 9.71 -29.97 -15.26
CA ALA A 77 10.36 -29.98 -16.56
C ALA A 77 11.77 -30.62 -16.56
N LYS A 78 12.36 -30.95 -15.40
CA LYS A 78 13.51 -31.87 -15.21
C LYS A 78 13.98 -31.88 -13.74
N GLY A 79 13.73 -32.99 -13.04
CA GLY A 79 14.60 -33.62 -12.02
C GLY A 79 14.97 -32.82 -10.76
N LYS A 80 14.55 -33.35 -9.60
CA LYS A 80 15.14 -33.22 -8.24
C LYS A 80 15.92 -31.94 -7.93
N VAL A 81 15.29 -31.06 -7.16
CA VAL A 81 15.85 -29.82 -6.62
C VAL A 81 16.72 -30.12 -5.39
N ASP A 82 17.99 -30.47 -5.61
CA ASP A 82 19.00 -30.46 -4.54
C ASP A 82 19.98 -29.28 -4.64
N ASP A 83 19.87 -28.39 -5.64
CA ASP A 83 20.90 -27.36 -5.82
C ASP A 83 20.39 -26.08 -6.51
N PHE A 84 19.78 -25.19 -5.74
CA PHE A 84 19.37 -23.85 -6.19
C PHE A 84 20.57 -22.98 -6.64
N SER A 85 21.80 -23.36 -6.25
CA SER A 85 23.05 -22.66 -6.57
C SER A 85 23.49 -22.81 -8.03
N LYS A 86 22.86 -23.72 -8.80
CA LYS A 86 23.25 -24.04 -10.18
C LYS A 86 22.32 -23.49 -11.26
N LEU A 87 21.26 -22.78 -10.89
CA LEU A 87 20.47 -22.04 -11.87
C LEU A 87 21.31 -20.85 -12.32
N SER A 88 21.85 -20.92 -13.54
CA SER A 88 22.59 -19.80 -14.12
C SER A 88 21.70 -18.56 -14.14
N ASP A 89 22.26 -17.40 -13.80
CA ASP A 89 21.55 -16.12 -13.80
C ASP A 89 20.84 -15.85 -15.13
N GLU A 90 21.36 -16.40 -16.24
CA GLU A 90 20.75 -16.27 -17.56
C GLU A 90 19.44 -17.08 -17.69
N ASN A 91 19.38 -18.28 -17.13
CA ASN A 91 18.16 -19.09 -17.14
C ASN A 91 17.07 -18.44 -16.27
N VAL A 92 17.46 -17.85 -15.13
CA VAL A 92 16.55 -17.08 -14.26
C VAL A 92 16.06 -15.82 -14.99
N ARG A 93 16.95 -15.07 -15.66
CA ARG A 93 16.60 -13.88 -16.45
C ARG A 93 15.65 -14.19 -17.61
N GLN A 94 15.92 -15.26 -18.35
CA GLN A 94 15.07 -15.66 -19.47
C GLN A 94 13.72 -16.18 -19.00
N MET A 95 13.66 -16.86 -17.85
CA MET A 95 12.43 -17.27 -17.20
C MET A 95 11.61 -16.07 -16.69
N MET A 96 12.24 -15.10 -16.01
CA MET A 96 11.54 -13.87 -15.57
C MET A 96 11.00 -13.08 -16.77
N ARG A 97 11.74 -13.05 -17.89
CA ARG A 97 11.28 -12.40 -19.13
C ARG A 97 10.00 -13.05 -19.68
N ASN A 98 9.88 -14.37 -19.60
CA ASN A 98 8.71 -15.12 -20.08
C ASN A 98 7.49 -15.03 -19.14
N VAL A 99 7.71 -14.87 -17.83
CA VAL A 99 6.61 -14.73 -16.85
C VAL A 99 6.12 -13.28 -16.75
N MET A 100 7.03 -12.30 -16.88
CA MET A 100 6.66 -10.88 -16.87
C MET A 100 5.99 -10.41 -18.16
N SER A 101 6.25 -11.05 -19.30
CA SER A 101 5.53 -10.76 -20.54
C SER A 101 4.05 -11.17 -20.50
N PHE A 102 3.67 -12.12 -19.64
CA PHE A 102 2.28 -12.56 -19.49
C PHE A 102 1.45 -11.74 -18.48
N THR A 103 2.09 -11.00 -17.57
CA THR A 103 1.40 -10.30 -16.46
C THR A 103 1.39 -8.78 -16.59
N PHE A 104 2.12 -8.20 -17.55
CA PHE A 104 2.16 -6.75 -17.75
C PHE A 104 1.22 -6.32 -18.88
N ASN A 105 -0.08 -6.25 -18.56
CA ASN A 105 -0.98 -5.34 -19.25
C ASN A 105 -1.12 -4.08 -18.37
N PRO A 106 -0.28 -3.04 -18.56
CA PRO A 106 -0.42 -1.80 -17.84
C PRO A 106 -1.65 -1.07 -18.40
N SER A 107 -2.80 -1.28 -17.77
CA SER A 107 -3.94 -0.38 -17.92
C SER A 107 -3.47 1.07 -17.68
N PRO A 108 -3.56 1.99 -18.66
CA PRO A 108 -3.19 3.37 -18.47
C PRO A 108 -4.36 4.10 -17.80
N GLN A 109 -4.37 4.10 -16.47
CA GLN A 109 -5.17 5.06 -15.69
C GLN A 109 -4.29 5.58 -14.56
N VAL A 110 -3.17 6.20 -14.93
CA VAL A 110 -2.56 7.24 -14.09
C VAL A 110 -3.55 8.39 -14.13
N VAL A 111 -4.48 8.41 -13.16
CA VAL A 111 -5.17 9.64 -12.82
C VAL A 111 -4.09 10.55 -12.23
N VAL A 112 -3.50 11.37 -13.10
CA VAL A 112 -2.82 12.60 -12.69
C VAL A 112 -3.87 13.38 -11.94
N MET A 113 -3.85 13.26 -10.61
CA MET A 113 -4.66 14.09 -9.75
C MET A 113 -4.06 15.48 -9.83
N GLU A 114 -4.50 16.22 -10.85
CA GLU A 114 -4.26 17.64 -11.02
C GLU A 114 -4.58 18.29 -9.67
N ARG A 115 -3.54 18.86 -9.04
CA ARG A 115 -3.68 19.66 -7.83
C ARG A 115 -4.52 20.88 -8.20
N GLN A 116 -5.85 20.73 -8.18
CA GLN A 116 -6.74 21.86 -8.05
C GLN A 116 -6.39 22.48 -6.70
N GLN A 117 -5.61 23.56 -6.75
CA GLN A 117 -5.47 24.53 -5.68
C GLN A 117 -6.84 25.17 -5.47
N ARG A 118 -7.80 24.40 -4.94
CA ARG A 118 -9.09 24.96 -4.51
C ARG A 118 -8.77 25.83 -3.32
N LEU A 119 -8.85 27.15 -3.53
CA LEU A 119 -8.81 28.14 -2.47
C LEU A 119 -9.71 27.66 -1.33
N PRO A 120 -9.23 27.67 -0.07
CA PRO A 120 -10.02 27.27 1.07
C PRO A 120 -11.37 28.01 1.08
N SER A 121 -12.45 27.31 1.43
CA SER A 121 -13.84 27.80 1.31
C SER A 121 -14.16 29.08 2.09
N TYR A 122 -13.28 29.53 2.98
CA TYR A 122 -13.39 30.81 3.65
C TYR A 122 -12.88 32.01 2.83
N LEU A 123 -12.23 31.78 1.68
CA LEU A 123 -11.79 32.82 0.73
C LEU A 123 -12.75 33.01 -0.45
N THR A 124 -13.79 32.17 -0.58
CA THR A 124 -14.79 32.35 -1.63
C THR A 124 -15.86 33.35 -1.19
N GLU A 125 -15.78 34.56 -1.73
CA GLU A 125 -16.76 35.63 -1.51
C GLU A 125 -18.11 35.27 -2.15
N LYS A 126 -19.11 34.96 -1.31
CA LYS A 126 -20.49 34.69 -1.73
C LYS A 126 -21.12 35.99 -2.24
N ARG A 127 -21.17 36.19 -3.56
CA ARG A 127 -22.12 37.15 -4.17
C ARG A 127 -23.53 36.69 -3.84
N ARG A 128 -24.19 37.40 -2.92
CA ARG A 128 -25.60 37.22 -2.59
C ARG A 128 -26.44 37.67 -3.80
N LEU A 129 -26.97 36.72 -4.55
CA LEU A 129 -28.03 36.99 -5.53
C LEU A 129 -29.32 37.29 -4.75
N LYS A 130 -29.91 38.47 -4.98
CA LYS A 130 -31.21 38.86 -4.42
C LYS A 130 -32.32 38.14 -5.20
N PRO A 131 -33.39 37.67 -4.55
CA PRO A 131 -34.51 37.06 -5.25
C PRO A 131 -35.37 38.13 -5.93
N THR A 132 -35.57 38.01 -7.23
CA THR A 132 -36.61 38.72 -7.98
C THR A 132 -37.97 38.14 -7.60
N ARG A 133 -38.83 38.97 -6.99
CA ARG A 133 -40.26 38.69 -6.85
C ARG A 133 -40.92 38.90 -8.21
N PHE A 134 -41.64 37.90 -8.71
CA PHE A 134 -42.63 38.10 -9.76
C PHE A 134 -44.01 38.16 -9.08
N SER A 135 -44.70 39.27 -9.33
CA SER A 135 -46.12 39.51 -9.12
C SER A 135 -46.91 39.01 -10.31
#